data_AF-A0A822CWF5-F1
#
_entry.id   AF-A0A822CWF5-F1
#
_cell.length_a   1.000
_cell.length_b   1.000
_cell.length_c   1.000
_cell.angle_alpha   90.00
_cell.angle_beta   90.00
_cell.angle_gamma   90.00
#
_symmetry.space_group_name_H-M   'P 1'
#
loop_
_entity.id
_entity.type
_entity.pdbx_description
1 polymer ?
#
loop_
_entity_poly.entity_id
_entity_poly.type
_entity_poly.pdbx_seq_one_letter_code
_entity_poly.pdbx_strand_id
1 'polypeptide(L)'
;MNMAKATTSTNNIPLVMKAAQQSNFGEIRQVLTLSDDVIVPQKLSSHQILVRVHAASINHIDLKLLKGNLWPITRFSFPHIPGIDVAGVVV
;
A
#
# COMPACT_ATOMS: atom_id res chain seq x y z
N MET A 1 -20.65 -32.53 -8.41
CA MET A 1 -19.26 -32.03 -8.29
C MET A 1 -19.32 -30.81 -7.37
N ASN A 2 -19.11 -31.01 -6.07
CA ASN A 2 -19.25 -29.95 -5.06
C ASN A 2 -18.00 -29.08 -5.08
N MET A 3 -18.14 -27.82 -5.48
CA MET A 3 -17.11 -26.82 -5.23
C MET A 3 -17.07 -26.53 -3.72
N ALA A 4 -15.97 -26.89 -3.08
CA ALA A 4 -15.71 -26.52 -1.69
C ALA A 4 -15.70 -24.99 -1.58
N LYS A 5 -16.61 -24.45 -0.76
CA LYS A 5 -16.65 -23.05 -0.40
C LYS A 5 -15.45 -22.79 0.51
N ALA A 6 -14.43 -22.10 0.00
CA ALA A 6 -13.31 -21.64 0.81
C ALA A 6 -13.86 -20.80 1.96
N THR A 7 -13.71 -21.31 3.18
CA THR A 7 -14.18 -20.64 4.40
C THR A 7 -13.03 -19.77 4.89
N THR A 8 -12.86 -18.59 4.32
CA THR A 8 -11.88 -17.61 4.80
C THR A 8 -12.41 -16.95 6.07
N SER A 9 -11.70 -17.10 7.18
CA SER A 9 -12.04 -16.52 8.47
C SER A 9 -11.98 -14.99 8.40
N THR A 10 -13.12 -14.31 8.37
CA THR A 10 -13.24 -12.85 8.20
C THR A 10 -12.89 -12.01 9.44
N ASN A 11 -12.22 -12.56 10.47
CA ASN A 11 -12.29 -11.95 11.81
C ASN A 11 -10.98 -11.40 12.40
N ASN A 12 -9.94 -11.06 11.62
CA ASN A 12 -8.73 -10.43 12.21
C ASN A 12 -8.00 -9.45 11.27
N ILE A 13 -8.73 -8.58 10.55
CA ILE A 13 -8.11 -7.43 9.88
C ILE A 13 -7.99 -6.31 10.92
N PRO A 14 -6.77 -5.81 11.24
CA PRO A 14 -6.61 -4.73 12.20
C PRO A 14 -7.18 -3.40 11.65
N LEU A 15 -7.57 -2.49 12.54
CA LEU A 15 -8.04 -1.15 12.14
C LEU A 15 -6.90 -0.28 11.57
N VAL A 16 -5.67 -0.52 12.03
CA VAL A 16 -4.46 0.21 11.63
C VAL A 16 -3.36 -0.75 11.15
N MET A 17 -2.45 -0.20 10.35
CA MET A 17 -1.28 -0.87 9.81
C MET A 17 -0.07 0.05 9.87
N LYS A 18 1.11 -0.56 9.68
CA LYS A 18 2.35 0.17 9.44
C LYS A 18 2.48 0.49 7.95
N ALA A 19 2.95 1.70 7.63
CA ALA A 19 3.26 2.06 6.25
C ALA A 19 4.39 3.10 6.19
N ALA A 20 5.19 3.03 5.13
CA ALA A 20 6.02 4.15 4.74
C ALA A 20 5.11 5.23 4.14
N GLN A 21 5.01 6.40 4.76
CA GLN A 21 4.19 7.51 4.30
C GLN A 21 5.09 8.63 3.79
N GLN A 22 4.85 9.00 2.54
CA GLN A 22 5.44 10.15 1.87
C GLN A 22 4.59 11.39 2.15
N SER A 23 5.21 12.45 2.68
CA SER A 23 4.54 13.72 3.02
C SER A 23 4.69 14.80 1.96
N ASN A 24 5.73 14.72 1.11
CA ASN A 24 5.99 15.63 0.00
C ASN A 24 6.92 14.99 -1.04
N PHE A 25 7.20 15.66 -2.14
CA PHE A 25 8.31 15.29 -3.03
C PHE A 25 9.65 15.75 -2.44
N GLY A 26 10.70 14.94 -2.56
CA GLY A 26 12.04 15.36 -2.11
C GLY A 26 12.99 14.22 -1.79
N GLU A 27 14.01 14.50 -0.97
CA GLU A 27 14.97 13.48 -0.53
C GLU A 27 14.33 12.52 0.48
N ILE A 28 14.60 11.21 0.33
CA ILE A 28 13.97 10.13 1.10
C ILE A 28 13.92 10.41 2.61
N ARG A 29 15.06 10.83 3.19
CA ARG A 29 15.18 11.06 4.64
C ARG A 29 14.31 12.21 5.16
N GLN A 30 13.86 13.09 4.29
CA GLN A 30 13.07 14.27 4.65
C GLN A 30 11.57 14.03 4.45
N VAL A 31 11.20 13.19 3.47
CA VAL A 31 9.81 13.06 3.03
C VAL A 31 9.17 11.73 3.35
N LEU A 32 9.94 10.69 3.71
CA LEU A 32 9.41 9.35 3.98
C LEU A 32 9.54 9.01 5.47
N THR A 33 8.40 8.73 6.10
CA THR A 33 8.31 8.35 7.52
C THR A 33 7.67 6.97 7.64
N LEU A 34 8.14 6.13 8.55
CA LEU A 34 7.42 4.91 8.93
C LEU A 34 6.38 5.25 10.00
N SER A 35 5.10 5.16 9.65
CA SER A 35 3.97 5.35 10.56
C SER A 35 3.41 3.98 10.97
N ASP A 36 2.82 3.87 12.17
CA ASP A 36 2.26 2.63 12.71
C ASP A 36 0.75 2.67 13.02
N ASP A 37 0.11 3.79 12.73
CA ASP A 37 -1.29 4.11 13.00
C ASP A 37 -2.11 4.38 11.73
N VAL A 38 -1.66 3.88 10.58
CA VAL A 38 -2.31 4.14 9.29
C VAL A 38 -3.56 3.28 9.14
N ILE A 39 -4.71 3.90 8.87
CA ILE A 39 -5.98 3.17 8.72
C ILE A 39 -5.89 2.13 7.60
N VAL A 40 -6.22 0.88 7.92
CA VAL A 40 -6.36 -0.19 6.92
C VAL A 40 -7.60 0.11 6.06
N PRO A 41 -7.53 0.02 4.71
CA PRO A 41 -8.69 0.20 3.85
C PRO A 41 -9.83 -0.77 4.23
N GLN A 42 -10.95 -0.22 4.72
CA GLN A 42 -12.12 -1.01 5.16
C GLN A 42 -13.21 -1.13 4.10
N LYS A 43 -13.30 -0.15 3.19
CA LYS A 43 -14.34 -0.10 2.14
C LYS A 43 -13.71 -0.40 0.79
N LEU A 44 -13.90 -1.61 0.29
CA LEU A 44 -13.46 -2.04 -1.04
C LEU A 44 -14.65 -2.01 -2.00
N SER A 45 -14.42 -1.61 -3.24
CA SER A 45 -15.38 -1.83 -4.33
C SER A 45 -15.38 -3.31 -4.75
N SER A 46 -16.40 -3.73 -5.51
CA SER A 46 -16.55 -5.13 -5.96
C SER A 46 -15.41 -5.66 -6.83
N HIS A 47 -14.56 -4.78 -7.38
CA HIS A 47 -13.41 -5.13 -8.23
C HIS A 47 -12.07 -4.87 -7.55
N GLN A 48 -12.06 -4.69 -6.23
CA GLN A 48 -10.85 -4.50 -5.43
C GLN A 48 -10.67 -5.67 -4.46
N ILE A 49 -9.41 -5.93 -4.13
CA ILE A 49 -9.01 -6.88 -3.10
C ILE A 49 -8.12 -6.18 -2.08
N LEU A 50 -8.11 -6.68 -0.86
CA LEU A 50 -7.16 -6.27 0.16
C LEU A 50 -6.06 -7.34 0.26
N VAL A 51 -4.81 -6.89 0.24
CA VAL A 51 -3.64 -7.76 0.36
C VAL A 51 -2.90 -7.41 1.64
N ARG A 52 -2.71 -8.41 2.51
CA ARG A 52 -1.75 -8.32 3.61
C ARG A 52 -0.36 -8.56 3.04
N VAL A 53 0.37 -7.47 2.82
CA VAL A 53 1.71 -7.48 2.22
C VAL A 53 2.72 -8.12 3.17
N HIS A 54 3.52 -9.06 2.67
CA HIS A 54 4.65 -9.68 3.37
C HIS A 54 5.99 -9.15 2.85
N ALA A 55 6.06 -8.83 1.56
CA ALA A 55 7.23 -8.25 0.93
C ALA A 55 6.82 -7.24 -0.14
N ALA A 56 7.67 -6.24 -0.35
CA ALA A 56 7.60 -5.30 -1.46
C ALA A 56 9.04 -5.08 -1.96
N SER A 57 9.19 -4.74 -3.25
CA SER A 57 10.51 -4.40 -3.81
C SER A 57 10.69 -2.90 -3.92
N ILE A 58 11.97 -2.50 -3.93
CA ILE A 58 12.38 -1.14 -4.27
C ILE A 58 13.07 -1.20 -5.63
N ASN A 59 12.56 -0.42 -6.56
CA ASN A 59 13.01 -0.29 -7.93
C ASN A 59 13.46 1.16 -8.21
N HIS A 60 14.16 1.37 -9.33
CA HIS A 60 14.63 2.70 -9.74
C HIS A 60 13.49 3.72 -9.95
N ILE A 61 12.30 3.25 -10.33
CA ILE A 61 11.14 4.10 -10.57
C ILE A 61 10.62 4.75 -9.27
N ASP A 62 10.73 4.06 -8.14
CA ASP A 62 10.23 4.53 -6.85
C ASP A 62 10.95 5.80 -6.42
N LEU A 63 12.27 5.87 -6.64
CA LEU A 63 13.06 7.07 -6.35
C LEU A 63 12.61 8.28 -7.21
N LYS A 64 12.30 8.05 -8.49
CA LYS A 64 11.84 9.10 -9.40
C LYS A 64 10.45 9.61 -9.02
N LEU A 65 9.56 8.72 -8.59
CA LEU A 65 8.22 9.06 -8.11
C LEU A 65 8.31 9.87 -6.80
N LEU A 66 9.11 9.38 -5.85
CA LEU A 66 9.29 10.01 -4.55
C LEU A 66 9.91 11.42 -4.67
N LYS A 67 10.85 11.61 -5.60
CA LYS A 67 11.46 12.93 -5.88
C LYS A 67 10.58 13.86 -6.73
N GLY A 68 9.45 13.38 -7.27
CA GLY A 68 8.56 14.17 -8.11
C GLY A 68 9.03 14.35 -9.56
N ASN A 69 10.04 13.61 -10.01
CA ASN A 69 10.54 13.66 -11.39
C ASN A 69 9.49 13.20 -12.42
N LEU A 70 8.44 12.51 -11.96
CA LEU A 70 7.34 11.99 -12.77
C LEU A 70 5.99 12.62 -12.42
N TRP A 71 6.00 13.81 -11.78
CA TRP A 71 4.78 14.48 -11.32
C TRP A 71 3.66 14.60 -12.38
N PRO A 72 3.92 14.83 -13.70
CA PRO A 72 2.84 14.99 -14.67
C PRO A 72 2.00 13.73 -14.88
N ILE A 73 2.52 12.57 -14.51
CA ILE A 73 1.84 11.27 -14.65
C ILE A 73 1.46 10.65 -13.30
N THR A 74 1.89 11.22 -12.16
CA THR A 74 1.47 10.75 -10.84
C THR A 74 0.04 11.18 -10.54
N ARG A 75 -0.76 10.27 -9.99
CA ARG A 75 -2.16 10.52 -9.58
C ARG A 75 -2.37 10.13 -8.12
N PHE A 76 -1.82 10.91 -7.20
CA PHE A 76 -2.05 10.76 -5.77
C PHE A 76 -1.94 12.11 -5.05
N SER A 77 -2.43 12.17 -3.82
CA SER A 77 -2.26 13.30 -2.89
C SER A 77 -1.44 12.86 -1.69
N PHE A 78 -0.83 13.81 -1.00
CA PHE A 78 -0.15 13.53 0.27
C PHE A 78 -1.16 13.50 1.45
N PRO A 79 -0.93 12.66 2.48
CA PRO A 79 0.14 11.66 2.58
C PRO A 79 -0.09 10.47 1.64
N HIS A 80 0.97 10.02 0.98
CA HIS A 80 0.94 8.92 0.01
C HIS A 80 1.74 7.71 0.52
N ILE A 81 1.27 6.49 0.28
CA ILE A 81 2.02 5.26 0.57
C ILE A 81 2.62 4.75 -0.76
N PRO A 82 3.94 4.86 -0.97
CA PRO A 82 4.58 4.41 -2.20
C PRO A 82 4.70 2.88 -2.23
N GLY A 83 4.89 2.35 -3.44
CA GLY A 83 5.06 0.92 -3.70
C GLY A 83 4.19 0.47 -4.86
N ILE A 84 4.82 -0.16 -5.86
CA ILE A 84 4.14 -0.69 -7.04
C ILE A 84 4.08 -2.22 -6.98
N ASP A 85 5.18 -2.86 -6.56
CA ASP A 85 5.33 -4.31 -6.54
C ASP A 85 5.19 -4.86 -5.12
N VAL A 86 4.34 -5.87 -4.94
CA VAL A 86 4.09 -6.51 -3.64
C VAL A 86 3.89 -8.03 -3.76
N ALA A 87 4.19 -8.75 -2.68
CA ALA A 87 3.82 -10.15 -2.47
C ALA A 87 3.18 -10.32 -1.09
N GLY A 88 2.09 -11.07 -1.01
CA GLY A 88 1.33 -11.24 0.22
C GLY A 88 0.13 -12.18 0.05
N VAL A 89 -0.81 -12.09 0.98
CA VAL A 89 -2.04 -12.91 0.97
C VAL A 89 -3.28 -12.03 0.88
N VAL A 90 -4.29 -12.51 0.16
CA VAL A 90 -5.62 -11.86 0.12
C VAL A 90 -6.31 -12.07 1.47
N VAL A 91 -6.87 -11.00 2.05
CA VAL A 91 -7.57 -11.00 3.35
C VAL A 91 -8.93 -10.34 3.27
#